data_AF-A0A3B5L656-F1
#
_entry.id   AF-A0A3B5L656-F1
#
_cell.length_a   1.000
_cell.length_b   1.000
_cell.length_c   1.000
_cell.angle_alpha   90.00
_cell.angle_beta   90.00
_cell.angle_gamma   90.00
#
_symmetry.space_group_name_H-M   'P 1'
#
loop_
_entity.id
_entity.type
_entity.pdbx_description
1 polymer ?
#
loop_
_entity_poly.entity_id
_entity_poly.type
_entity_poly.pdbx_seq_one_letter_code
_entity_poly.pdbx_strand_id
1 'polypeptide(L)'
;MRLTSGSPRPILPAFLAFTVAAFLPQLSSGAAPFPQDLEPISIVGRETSYLYPSFQGLMSDNDTIRLGLDFQRMLRINHMLYIAARSDECYNYIKVLVPRNDETLFACGTNAFNPTCRNYKMSTLEQEGEEVVGQARCPFESRQSNVGLFAGGDFYSATMTDFLASDAVIYRSLGESSAVLRTVKYDSKWLREPHFLHAIEYGNYVYFFFSEIAVEYTTLGKVVFSRVARVCKNDNGGSPRVLERYWTSFLKARLNCSVPGDSFFYFDVLQSLTNVLQINHRPAVLGVFTTQANRTKKLICMKVLL
;
A
#
# COMPACT_ATOMS: atom_id res chain seq x y z
N MET A 1 28.61 -37.10 -103.91
CA MET A 1 29.34 -36.09 -103.12
C MET A 1 28.96 -36.24 -101.65
N ARG A 2 29.96 -36.56 -100.79
CA ARG A 2 30.03 -36.49 -99.30
C ARG A 2 28.96 -37.32 -98.52
N LEU A 3 29.26 -38.43 -97.82
CA LEU A 3 30.13 -38.69 -96.62
C LEU A 3 29.89 -37.63 -95.52
N THR A 4 29.60 -37.89 -94.23
CA THR A 4 29.77 -39.06 -93.35
C THR A 4 29.01 -38.86 -92.03
N SER A 5 28.75 -39.99 -91.37
CA SER A 5 28.39 -40.26 -89.97
C SER A 5 29.09 -39.44 -88.88
N GLY A 6 28.43 -39.28 -87.73
CA GLY A 6 29.05 -38.90 -86.45
C GLY A 6 28.10 -39.04 -85.25
N SER A 7 28.43 -39.98 -84.36
CA SER A 7 27.73 -40.45 -83.15
C SER A 7 27.63 -39.42 -81.99
N PRO A 8 26.85 -39.70 -80.91
CA PRO A 8 26.39 -38.70 -79.93
C PRO A 8 27.33 -38.55 -78.71
N ARG A 9 27.20 -37.44 -77.98
CA ARG A 9 27.65 -37.31 -76.57
C ARG A 9 26.72 -36.41 -75.74
N PRO A 10 26.63 -36.64 -74.41
CA PRO A 10 25.55 -36.17 -73.53
C PRO A 10 25.96 -34.95 -72.69
N ILE A 11 24.98 -34.13 -72.27
CA ILE A 11 25.17 -33.15 -71.19
C ILE A 11 23.87 -33.08 -70.35
N LEU A 12 24.01 -33.34 -69.05
CA LEU A 12 22.99 -33.24 -67.99
C LEU A 12 22.28 -31.87 -67.98
N PRO A 13 21.06 -31.81 -67.41
CA PRO A 13 20.97 -30.97 -66.23
C PRO A 13 20.10 -31.53 -65.08
N ALA A 14 20.58 -31.19 -63.88
CA ALA A 14 19.84 -30.78 -62.69
C ALA A 14 18.88 -31.79 -62.02
N PHE A 15 19.37 -32.29 -60.87
CA PHE A 15 18.57 -32.69 -59.73
C PHE A 15 17.37 -31.76 -59.51
N LEU A 16 16.15 -32.30 -59.65
CA LEU A 16 14.97 -31.71 -59.04
C LEU A 16 15.07 -31.93 -57.53
N ALA A 17 15.51 -30.91 -56.83
CA ALA A 17 15.42 -30.82 -55.38
C ALA A 17 13.95 -30.96 -54.97
N PHE A 18 13.65 -31.95 -54.14
CA PHE A 18 12.44 -31.99 -53.33
C PHE A 18 12.41 -30.74 -52.45
N THR A 19 11.67 -29.71 -52.83
CA THR A 19 11.20 -28.71 -51.88
C THR A 19 10.06 -29.35 -51.09
N VAL A 20 10.43 -30.12 -50.06
CA VAL A 20 9.53 -30.28 -48.91
C VAL A 20 9.34 -28.88 -48.36
N ALA A 21 8.23 -28.23 -48.75
CA ALA A 21 7.73 -27.08 -48.04
C ALA A 21 7.45 -27.57 -46.62
N ALA A 22 8.45 -27.41 -45.75
CA ALA A 22 8.25 -27.53 -44.33
C ALA A 22 7.20 -26.49 -43.98
N PHE A 23 5.95 -26.95 -43.84
CA PHE A 23 4.96 -26.30 -42.99
C PHE A 23 5.52 -26.33 -41.57
N LEU A 24 6.51 -25.47 -41.31
CA LEU A 24 6.76 -24.99 -39.98
C LEU A 24 5.47 -24.26 -39.61
N PRO A 25 4.71 -24.70 -38.60
CA PRO A 25 3.71 -23.83 -38.04
C PRO A 25 4.49 -22.61 -37.57
N GLN A 26 4.29 -21.47 -38.23
CA GLN A 26 4.68 -20.21 -37.65
C GLN A 26 3.86 -20.15 -36.35
N LEU A 27 4.47 -20.55 -35.24
CA LEU A 27 4.07 -20.04 -33.94
C LEU A 27 4.27 -18.53 -34.08
N SER A 28 3.20 -17.84 -34.46
CA SER A 28 3.07 -16.42 -34.20
C SER A 28 3.17 -16.28 -32.69
N SER A 29 4.39 -16.04 -32.20
CA SER A 29 4.65 -15.40 -30.92
C SER A 29 4.13 -13.96 -31.03
N GLY A 30 2.81 -13.82 -31.22
CA GLY A 30 2.13 -12.56 -31.09
C GLY A 30 2.11 -12.26 -29.61
N ALA A 31 3.05 -11.41 -29.19
CA ALA A 31 3.02 -10.83 -27.86
C ALA A 31 1.60 -10.32 -27.61
N ALA A 32 0.94 -10.80 -26.54
CA ALA A 32 -0.36 -10.27 -26.18
C ALA A 32 -0.18 -8.76 -25.90
N PRO A 33 -0.87 -7.87 -26.63
CA PRO A 33 -0.71 -6.44 -26.44
C PRO A 33 -1.15 -6.08 -25.01
N PHE A 34 -0.51 -5.05 -24.43
CA PHE A 34 -0.92 -4.54 -23.13
C PHE A 34 -2.42 -4.18 -23.17
N PRO A 35 -3.24 -4.59 -22.17
CA PRO A 35 -4.68 -4.37 -22.19
C PRO A 35 -5.03 -2.89 -22.39
N GLN A 36 -6.03 -2.63 -23.23
CA GLN A 36 -6.58 -1.28 -23.40
C GLN A 36 -7.61 -0.98 -22.31
N ASP A 37 -7.76 0.29 -21.98
CA ASP A 37 -8.78 0.75 -21.04
C ASP A 37 -10.18 0.49 -21.62
N LEU A 38 -11.09 -0.01 -20.78
CA LEU A 38 -12.48 -0.22 -21.16
C LEU A 38 -13.26 1.09 -21.09
N GLU A 39 -14.20 1.27 -22.01
CA GLU A 39 -15.14 2.40 -21.96
C GLU A 39 -16.21 2.18 -20.87
N PRO A 40 -16.53 3.20 -20.06
CA PRO A 40 -17.55 3.09 -19.04
C PRO A 40 -18.95 2.98 -19.65
N ILE A 41 -19.84 2.21 -19.02
CA ILE A 41 -21.25 2.05 -19.45
C ILE A 41 -22.02 3.38 -19.32
N SER A 42 -21.71 4.17 -18.30
CA SER A 42 -22.33 5.48 -18.05
C SER A 42 -21.31 6.47 -17.48
N ILE A 43 -21.48 7.74 -17.84
CA ILE A 43 -20.61 8.84 -17.39
C ILE A 43 -21.49 9.91 -16.75
N VAL A 44 -21.14 10.31 -15.52
CA VAL A 44 -21.77 11.46 -14.86
C VAL A 44 -20.95 12.70 -15.18
N GLY A 45 -21.58 13.69 -15.79
CA GLY A 45 -20.94 14.96 -16.17
C GLY A 45 -20.67 15.87 -14.96
N ARG A 46 -19.79 16.86 -15.18
CA ARG A 46 -19.40 17.85 -14.17
C ARG A 46 -20.60 18.64 -13.62
N GLU A 47 -21.49 19.11 -14.49
CA GLU A 47 -22.70 19.86 -14.10
C GLU A 47 -23.59 19.07 -13.12
N THR A 48 -23.84 17.80 -13.41
CA THR A 48 -24.62 16.92 -12.52
C THR A 48 -23.87 16.63 -11.24
N SER A 49 -22.56 16.45 -11.28
CA SER A 49 -21.75 16.15 -10.08
C SER A 49 -21.76 17.28 -9.05
N TYR A 50 -21.91 18.55 -9.47
CA TYR A 50 -22.01 19.70 -8.57
C TYR A 50 -23.32 19.76 -7.78
N LEU A 51 -24.35 19.01 -8.21
CA LEU A 51 -25.64 18.94 -7.51
C LEU A 51 -25.59 17.98 -6.31
N TYR A 52 -24.51 17.21 -6.14
CA TYR A 52 -24.38 16.31 -4.99
C TYR A 52 -24.14 17.10 -3.69
N PRO A 53 -24.74 16.68 -2.56
CA PRO A 53 -24.50 17.31 -1.27
C PRO A 53 -23.01 17.35 -0.92
N SER A 54 -22.53 18.51 -0.46
CA SER A 54 -21.13 18.70 -0.04
C SER A 54 -21.05 19.23 1.39
N PHE A 55 -20.04 18.79 2.14
CA PHE A 55 -19.74 19.29 3.47
C PHE A 55 -18.62 20.33 3.38
N GLN A 56 -18.90 21.57 3.80
CA GLN A 56 -17.95 22.69 3.74
C GLN A 56 -17.51 23.18 5.13
N GLY A 57 -17.96 22.51 6.19
CA GLY A 57 -17.64 22.91 7.57
C GLY A 57 -18.56 24.03 8.05
N LEU A 58 -18.17 24.69 9.14
CA LEU A 58 -18.89 25.83 9.71
C LEU A 58 -18.50 27.09 8.93
N MET A 59 -19.31 27.44 7.93
CA MET A 59 -19.10 28.62 7.09
C MET A 59 -19.21 29.96 7.85
N SER A 60 -19.64 29.95 9.12
CA SER A 60 -19.64 31.14 9.97
C SER A 60 -18.24 31.53 10.47
N ASP A 61 -17.26 30.64 10.34
CA ASP A 61 -15.87 30.91 10.68
C ASP A 61 -15.14 31.54 9.50
N ASN A 62 -14.60 32.74 9.73
CA ASN A 62 -13.95 33.56 8.72
C ASN A 62 -12.69 32.87 8.16
N ASP A 63 -12.03 32.03 8.97
CA ASP A 63 -10.84 31.29 8.58
C ASP A 63 -11.18 30.08 7.69
N THR A 64 -12.30 29.39 7.94
CA THR A 64 -12.77 28.27 7.10
C THR A 64 -13.13 28.76 5.69
N ILE A 65 -13.69 29.96 5.55
CA ILE A 65 -13.98 30.58 4.24
C ILE A 65 -12.68 30.87 3.46
N ARG A 66 -11.61 31.31 4.15
CA ARG A 66 -10.37 31.75 3.52
C ARG A 66 -9.38 30.62 3.22
N LEU A 67 -9.29 29.65 4.13
CA LEU A 67 -8.26 28.60 4.12
C LEU A 67 -8.82 27.23 3.73
N GLY A 68 -10.14 27.03 3.85
CA GLY A 68 -10.79 25.72 3.69
C GLY A 68 -10.61 24.82 4.91
N LEU A 69 -11.25 23.64 4.87
CA LEU A 69 -11.23 22.64 5.96
C LEU A 69 -9.92 21.88 6.11
N ASP A 70 -9.04 21.94 5.11
CA ASP A 70 -7.77 21.19 5.07
C ASP A 70 -7.89 19.74 5.57
N PHE A 71 -8.84 19.06 4.92
CA PHE A 71 -9.20 17.68 5.14
C PHE A 71 -7.98 16.76 5.26
N GLN A 72 -7.91 16.01 6.36
CA GLN A 72 -6.89 15.00 6.60
C GLN A 72 -7.45 13.59 6.40
N ARG A 73 -8.59 13.29 7.03
CA ARG A 73 -9.20 11.96 7.00
C ARG A 73 -10.68 12.03 7.32
N MET A 74 -11.47 11.14 6.72
CA MET A 74 -12.83 10.82 7.14
C MET A 74 -12.89 9.40 7.68
N LEU A 75 -13.67 9.20 8.73
CA LEU A 75 -13.99 7.87 9.25
C LEU A 75 -15.48 7.83 9.56
N ARG A 76 -16.15 6.76 9.12
CA ARG A 76 -17.52 6.48 9.53
C ARG A 76 -17.48 5.44 10.64
N ILE A 77 -18.00 5.79 11.81
CA ILE A 77 -18.23 4.86 12.91
C ILE A 77 -19.72 4.86 13.18
N ASN A 78 -20.34 3.68 13.13
CA ASN A 78 -21.80 3.54 13.16
C ASN A 78 -22.50 4.43 12.10
N HIS A 79 -23.34 5.36 12.55
CA HIS A 79 -24.07 6.30 11.70
C HIS A 79 -23.47 7.72 11.70
N MET A 80 -22.31 7.91 12.32
CA MET A 80 -21.64 9.22 12.41
C MET A 80 -20.42 9.29 11.49
N LEU A 81 -20.29 10.41 10.78
CA LEU A 81 -19.14 10.72 9.94
C LEU A 81 -18.21 11.70 10.67
N TYR A 82 -17.02 11.23 11.01
CA TYR A 82 -15.97 12.02 11.64
C TYR A 82 -15.02 12.55 10.56
N ILE A 83 -14.72 13.85 10.59
CA ILE A 83 -13.82 14.51 9.64
C ILE A 83 -12.70 15.17 10.43
N ALA A 84 -11.46 14.69 10.24
CA ALA A 84 -10.25 15.30 10.76
C ALA A 84 -9.78 16.42 9.80
N ALA A 85 -9.55 17.61 10.35
CA ALA A 85 -9.29 18.86 9.63
C ALA A 85 -8.15 19.65 10.31
N ARG A 86 -7.68 20.74 9.67
CA ARG A 86 -6.56 21.60 10.12
C ARG A 86 -6.97 23.08 10.20
N SER A 87 -6.15 23.87 10.88
CA SER A 87 -5.84 25.28 10.58
C SER A 87 -4.29 25.39 10.49
N ASP A 88 -3.72 25.78 9.32
CA ASP A 88 -2.32 26.22 9.02
C ASP A 88 -1.06 25.50 9.62
N GLU A 89 0.19 25.92 9.28
CA GLU A 89 1.46 25.24 9.66
C GLU A 89 1.99 25.68 11.05
N CYS A 90 2.56 24.73 11.82
CA CYS A 90 2.76 24.73 13.29
C CYS A 90 1.52 24.40 14.15
N TYR A 91 0.56 23.64 13.62
CA TYR A 91 -0.64 23.22 14.37
C TYR A 91 -0.69 21.71 14.61
N ASN A 92 -1.75 21.28 15.29
CA ASN A 92 -2.01 19.89 15.60
C ASN A 92 -2.82 19.20 14.48
N TYR A 93 -2.13 18.51 13.57
CA TYR A 93 -2.77 17.74 12.52
C TYR A 93 -3.17 16.38 13.06
N ILE A 94 -4.46 16.06 13.08
CA ILE A 94 -4.94 14.74 13.52
C ILE A 94 -4.58 13.69 12.46
N LYS A 95 -3.70 12.77 12.82
CA LYS A 95 -3.14 11.73 11.92
C LYS A 95 -3.58 10.32 12.29
N VAL A 96 -4.01 10.10 13.53
CA VAL A 96 -4.65 8.87 13.99
C VAL A 96 -6.00 9.23 14.55
N LEU A 97 -7.05 8.54 14.10
CA LEU A 97 -8.38 8.61 14.65
C LEU A 97 -9.01 7.24 14.48
N VAL A 98 -9.07 6.45 15.55
CA VAL A 98 -9.54 5.06 15.53
C VAL A 98 -10.38 4.76 16.77
N PRO A 99 -11.36 3.83 16.69
CA PRO A 99 -12.02 3.32 17.89
C PRO A 99 -11.00 2.58 18.76
N ARG A 100 -10.98 2.90 20.06
CA ARG A 100 -10.26 2.11 21.08
C ARG A 100 -11.12 0.95 21.56
N ASN A 101 -12.41 1.24 21.77
CA ASN A 101 -13.48 0.32 22.14
C ASN A 101 -14.81 0.93 21.64
N ASP A 102 -15.95 0.41 22.09
CA ASP A 102 -17.28 0.84 21.63
C ASP A 102 -17.69 2.24 22.10
N GLU A 103 -17.01 2.82 23.10
CA GLU A 103 -17.37 4.09 23.72
C GLU A 103 -16.29 5.16 23.60
N THR A 104 -15.04 4.77 23.30
CA THR A 104 -13.87 5.63 23.33
C THR A 104 -13.16 5.68 21.97
N LEU A 105 -12.91 6.90 21.48
CA LEU A 105 -12.02 7.19 20.37
C LEU A 105 -10.61 7.44 20.87
N PHE A 106 -9.63 6.91 20.15
CA PHE A 106 -8.24 7.28 20.32
C PHE A 106 -7.80 8.16 19.16
N ALA A 107 -7.36 9.37 19.48
CA ALA A 107 -6.90 10.34 18.51
C ALA A 107 -5.45 10.73 18.80
N CYS A 108 -4.63 10.81 17.77
CA CYS A 108 -3.29 11.39 17.87
C CYS A 108 -3.10 12.43 16.78
N GLY A 109 -2.38 13.49 17.12
CA GLY A 109 -1.96 14.48 16.15
C GLY A 109 -0.52 14.94 16.33
N THR A 110 -0.01 15.61 15.29
CA THR A 110 1.38 16.07 15.20
C THR A 110 1.73 17.08 16.30
N ASN A 111 0.72 17.80 16.81
CA ASN A 111 0.82 18.79 17.88
C ASN A 111 2.08 19.68 17.76
N ALA A 112 2.19 20.39 16.64
CA ALA A 112 3.33 21.26 16.32
C ALA A 112 4.70 20.56 16.48
N PHE A 113 4.86 19.40 15.82
CA PHE A 113 6.06 18.56 15.89
C PHE A 113 6.37 17.99 17.28
N ASN A 114 5.38 17.95 18.18
CA ASN A 114 5.46 17.23 19.45
C ASN A 114 4.29 16.27 19.58
N PRO A 115 4.30 15.13 18.85
CA PRO A 115 3.12 14.29 18.68
C PRO A 115 2.50 13.86 20.00
N THR A 116 1.18 14.02 20.11
CA THR A 116 0.41 13.73 21.32
C THR A 116 -0.84 12.94 20.97
N CYS A 117 -1.21 12.00 21.84
CA CYS A 117 -2.41 11.19 21.72
C CYS A 117 -3.34 11.43 22.92
N ARG A 118 -4.65 11.31 22.70
CA ARG A 118 -5.70 11.45 23.71
C ARG A 118 -6.82 10.46 23.46
N ASN A 119 -7.52 10.09 24.53
CA ASN A 119 -8.80 9.38 24.43
C ASN A 119 -9.94 10.39 24.48
N TYR A 120 -11.02 10.11 23.75
CA TYR A 120 -12.22 10.94 23.69
C TYR A 120 -13.45 10.05 23.79
N LYS A 121 -14.47 10.48 24.54
CA LYS A 121 -15.77 9.80 24.53
C LYS A 121 -16.42 9.94 23.16
N MET A 122 -16.90 8.86 22.57
CA MET A 122 -17.59 8.89 21.26
C MET A 122 -18.86 9.74 21.28
N SER A 123 -19.54 9.78 22.42
CA SER A 123 -20.83 10.47 22.58
C SER A 123 -20.70 11.98 22.71
N THR A 124 -19.71 12.47 23.47
CA THR A 124 -19.54 13.90 23.77
C THR A 124 -18.33 14.55 23.11
N LEU A 125 -17.37 13.74 22.63
CA LEU A 125 -16.05 14.20 22.16
C LEU A 125 -15.24 14.96 23.21
N GLU A 126 -15.58 14.76 24.48
CA GLU A 126 -14.78 15.25 25.61
C GLU A 126 -13.59 14.31 25.83
N GLN A 127 -12.45 14.88 26.20
CA GLN A 127 -11.26 14.12 26.52
C GLN A 127 -11.50 13.24 27.75
N GLU A 128 -10.99 12.01 27.70
CA GLU A 128 -10.99 11.06 28.80
C GLU A 128 -9.57 10.74 29.24
N GLY A 129 -9.28 10.97 30.52
CA GLY A 129 -7.97 10.69 31.12
C GLY A 129 -6.85 11.60 30.63
N GLU A 130 -5.62 11.16 30.90
CA GLU A 130 -4.40 11.90 30.63
C GLU A 130 -3.91 11.77 29.19
N GLU A 131 -3.09 12.73 28.78
CA GLU A 131 -2.40 12.68 27.49
C GLU A 131 -1.40 11.53 27.43
N VAL A 132 -1.29 10.93 26.25
CA VAL A 132 -0.34 9.85 25.94
C VAL A 132 0.69 10.37 24.96
N VAL A 133 1.97 10.08 25.21
CA VAL A 133 3.08 10.43 24.31
C VAL A 133 2.81 9.87 22.90
N GLY A 134 2.88 10.73 21.87
CA GLY A 134 2.58 10.33 20.48
C GLY A 134 3.78 9.77 19.71
N GLN A 135 5.00 9.84 20.25
CA GLN A 135 6.19 9.26 19.62
C GLN A 135 5.96 7.77 19.29
N ALA A 136 6.35 7.34 18.08
CA ALA A 136 6.08 6.00 17.51
C ALA A 136 4.60 5.65 17.28
N ARG A 137 3.65 6.54 17.59
CA ARG A 137 2.20 6.36 17.41
C ARG A 137 1.62 7.33 16.37
N CYS A 138 2.19 8.52 16.29
CA CYS A 138 1.80 9.62 15.43
C CYS A 138 3.05 10.27 14.84
N PRO A 139 3.04 10.72 13.57
CA PRO A 139 4.18 11.38 12.98
C PRO A 139 4.39 12.79 13.55
N PHE A 140 5.60 13.31 13.38
CA PHE A 140 5.97 14.69 13.73
C PHE A 140 5.43 15.69 12.71
N GLU A 141 5.38 15.28 11.44
CA GLU A 141 4.93 16.10 10.32
C GLU A 141 3.67 15.57 9.65
N SER A 142 2.86 16.47 9.10
CA SER A 142 1.62 16.12 8.40
C SER A 142 1.86 15.31 7.12
N ARG A 143 3.01 15.48 6.46
CA ARG A 143 3.37 14.77 5.22
C ARG A 143 3.93 13.36 5.46
N GLN A 144 4.39 13.07 6.68
CA GLN A 144 4.89 11.75 7.01
C GLN A 144 3.74 10.73 7.02
N SER A 145 4.00 9.56 6.44
CA SER A 145 3.06 8.45 6.41
C SER A 145 2.89 7.84 7.79
N ASN A 146 1.66 7.46 8.15
CA ASN A 146 1.39 6.79 9.40
C ASN A 146 0.20 5.84 9.29
N VAL A 147 0.20 4.82 10.15
CA VAL A 147 -0.90 3.89 10.33
C VAL A 147 -1.06 3.61 11.83
N GLY A 148 -2.29 3.42 12.29
CA GLY A 148 -2.59 3.01 13.65
C GLY A 148 -3.92 2.24 13.71
N LEU A 149 -3.99 1.19 14.54
CA LEU A 149 -5.24 0.51 14.90
C LEU A 149 -5.13 -0.13 16.30
N PHE A 150 -6.28 -0.38 16.93
CA PHE A 150 -6.36 -1.29 18.07
C PHE A 150 -6.68 -2.71 17.59
N ALA A 151 -6.00 -3.71 18.15
CA ALA A 151 -6.25 -5.13 17.90
C ALA A 151 -5.93 -5.93 19.16
N GLY A 152 -6.85 -6.77 19.61
CA GLY A 152 -6.65 -7.59 20.82
C GLY A 152 -6.27 -6.80 22.09
N GLY A 153 -6.76 -5.57 22.23
CA GLY A 153 -6.48 -4.69 23.38
C GLY A 153 -5.20 -3.85 23.28
N ASP A 154 -4.35 -4.10 22.29
CA ASP A 154 -3.11 -3.37 22.08
C ASP A 154 -3.23 -2.35 20.95
N PHE A 155 -2.48 -1.25 21.02
CA PHE A 155 -2.35 -0.29 19.92
C PHE A 155 -1.13 -0.63 19.06
N TYR A 156 -1.39 -0.90 17.78
CA TYR A 156 -0.40 -1.15 16.75
C TYR A 156 -0.26 0.09 15.88
N SER A 157 0.97 0.53 15.65
CA SER A 157 1.26 1.70 14.84
C SER A 157 2.45 1.50 13.91
N ALA A 158 2.50 2.28 12.84
CA ALA A 158 3.64 2.37 11.97
C ALA A 158 3.85 3.82 11.54
N THR A 159 5.00 4.40 11.91
CA THR A 159 5.33 5.82 11.70
C THR A 159 6.82 6.05 11.98
N MET A 160 7.25 7.30 12.14
CA MET A 160 8.59 7.70 12.56
C MET A 160 8.69 7.87 14.08
N THR A 161 9.86 7.62 14.65
CA THR A 161 10.12 7.87 16.08
C THR A 161 10.91 9.15 16.35
N ASP A 162 11.53 9.74 15.35
CA ASP A 162 12.33 10.95 15.48
C ASP A 162 11.88 12.05 14.52
N PHE A 163 12.17 13.29 14.89
CA PHE A 163 11.83 14.48 14.10
C PHE A 163 12.43 14.42 12.69
N LEU A 164 13.65 13.90 12.56
CA LEU A 164 14.37 13.78 11.28
C LEU A 164 13.83 12.67 10.36
N ALA A 165 12.81 11.91 10.79
CA ALA A 165 12.23 10.78 10.05
C ALA A 165 13.25 9.70 9.66
N SER A 166 14.29 9.50 10.48
CA SER A 166 15.35 8.52 10.22
C SER A 166 15.04 7.14 10.80
N ASP A 167 14.25 7.08 11.88
CA ASP A 167 13.88 5.83 12.57
C ASP A 167 12.40 5.51 12.34
N ALA A 168 12.11 4.96 11.15
CA ALA A 168 10.82 4.37 10.83
C ALA A 168 10.59 3.07 11.60
N VAL A 169 9.39 2.89 12.15
CA VAL A 169 9.09 1.79 13.06
C VAL A 169 7.72 1.17 12.79
N ILE A 170 7.61 -0.15 12.99
CA ILE A 170 6.33 -0.80 13.31
C ILE A 170 6.36 -1.15 14.79
N TYR A 171 5.37 -0.67 15.52
CA TYR A 171 5.37 -0.55 16.97
C TYR A 171 4.07 -1.08 17.58
N ARG A 172 4.16 -1.66 18.79
CA ARG A 172 2.99 -2.01 19.61
C ARG A 172 3.17 -1.49 21.02
N SER A 173 2.09 -0.91 21.55
CA SER A 173 2.05 -0.35 22.90
C SER A 173 0.62 -0.22 23.42
N LEU A 174 0.44 0.39 24.60
CA LEU A 174 -0.87 0.64 25.23
C LEU A 174 -1.67 -0.62 25.58
N GLY A 175 -1.02 -1.79 25.52
CA GLY A 175 -1.50 -3.03 26.09
C GLY A 175 -1.23 -3.07 27.58
N GLU A 176 -2.22 -3.51 28.36
CA GLU A 176 -2.11 -3.58 29.82
C GLU A 176 -1.14 -4.69 30.27
N SER A 177 -1.17 -5.84 29.59
CA SER A 177 -0.30 -7.00 29.89
C SER A 177 0.74 -7.28 28.81
N SER A 178 0.67 -6.60 27.66
CA SER A 178 1.53 -6.85 26.51
C SER A 178 2.83 -6.04 26.59
N ALA A 179 3.95 -6.69 26.31
CA ALA A 179 5.22 -5.98 26.17
C ALA A 179 5.17 -4.97 25.02
N VAL A 180 5.79 -3.81 25.23
CA VAL A 180 6.08 -2.85 24.16
C VAL A 180 7.10 -3.46 23.21
N LEU A 181 6.75 -3.57 21.92
CA LEU A 181 7.59 -4.16 20.89
C LEU A 181 7.77 -3.22 19.70
N ARG A 182 8.94 -3.30 19.07
CA ARG A 182 9.30 -2.52 17.89
C ARG A 182 10.07 -3.34 16.85
N THR A 183 10.15 -2.83 15.63
CA THR A 183 11.13 -3.29 14.64
C THR A 183 12.55 -2.88 15.03
N VAL A 184 13.55 -3.64 14.58
CA VAL A 184 14.97 -3.36 14.85
C VAL A 184 15.36 -2.02 14.25
N LYS A 185 16.01 -1.18 15.06
CA LYS A 185 16.41 0.18 14.68
C LYS A 185 17.52 0.12 13.64
N TYR A 186 17.41 0.91 12.58
CA TYR A 186 18.42 1.07 11.52
C TYR A 186 18.82 -0.23 10.79
N ASP A 187 18.01 -1.29 10.88
CA ASP A 187 18.22 -2.51 10.09
C ASP A 187 17.37 -2.46 8.81
N SER A 188 18.03 -2.18 7.69
CA SER A 188 17.38 -2.12 6.37
C SER A 188 16.75 -3.43 5.91
N LYS A 189 17.13 -4.59 6.49
CA LYS A 189 16.46 -5.86 6.21
C LYS A 189 15.06 -5.89 6.81
N TRP A 190 14.84 -5.17 7.90
CA TRP A 190 13.52 -5.01 8.52
C TRP A 190 12.70 -3.95 7.80
N LEU A 191 13.22 -2.72 7.70
CA LEU A 191 12.56 -1.60 7.05
C LEU A 191 13.59 -0.69 6.37
N ARG A 192 13.36 -0.32 5.11
CA ARG A 192 14.25 0.61 4.39
C ARG A 192 13.47 1.74 3.73
N GLU A 193 13.47 2.92 4.36
CA GLU A 193 12.70 4.10 3.92
C GLU A 193 11.24 3.76 3.59
N PRO A 194 10.47 3.19 4.54
CA PRO A 194 9.11 2.75 4.26
C PRO A 194 8.14 3.93 4.16
N HIS A 195 7.11 3.79 3.34
CA HIS A 195 5.91 4.61 3.32
C HIS A 195 4.71 3.76 3.75
N PHE A 196 4.22 4.00 4.96
CA PHE A 196 3.16 3.20 5.57
C PHE A 196 1.78 3.59 5.03
N LEU A 197 1.01 2.61 4.58
CA LEU A 197 -0.27 2.88 3.92
C LEU A 197 -1.48 2.41 4.71
N HIS A 198 -1.48 1.15 5.15
CA HIS A 198 -2.64 0.57 5.83
C HIS A 198 -2.24 -0.53 6.81
N ALA A 199 -3.13 -0.85 7.74
CA ALA A 199 -2.98 -2.03 8.57
C ALA A 199 -4.34 -2.63 8.92
N ILE A 200 -4.35 -3.95 9.11
CA ILE A 200 -5.57 -4.75 9.24
C ILE A 200 -5.35 -5.81 10.31
N GLU A 201 -6.31 -5.96 11.21
CA GLU A 201 -6.41 -7.13 12.08
C GLU A 201 -7.09 -8.28 11.33
N TYR A 202 -6.45 -9.45 11.28
CA TYR A 202 -7.06 -10.65 10.74
C TYR A 202 -6.51 -11.92 11.39
N GLY A 203 -7.40 -12.75 11.94
CA GLY A 203 -7.04 -13.96 12.67
C GLY A 203 -6.15 -13.66 13.88
N ASN A 204 -4.98 -14.32 13.94
CA ASN A 204 -4.00 -14.18 15.02
C ASN A 204 -2.94 -13.10 14.75
N TYR A 205 -3.10 -12.34 13.67
CA TYR A 205 -2.06 -11.43 13.17
C TYR A 205 -2.58 -10.02 12.97
N VAL A 206 -1.65 -9.07 13.03
CA VAL A 206 -1.83 -7.73 12.46
C VAL A 206 -0.97 -7.64 11.21
N TYR A 207 -1.58 -7.24 10.10
CA TYR A 207 -0.93 -7.06 8.82
C TYR A 207 -0.67 -5.59 8.55
N PHE A 208 0.54 -5.23 8.14
CA PHE A 208 0.93 -3.88 7.76
C PHE A 208 1.25 -3.83 6.27
N PHE A 209 0.70 -2.85 5.58
CA PHE A 209 0.87 -2.63 4.16
C PHE A 209 1.62 -1.32 3.95
N PHE A 210 2.74 -1.39 3.23
CA PHE A 210 3.63 -0.26 3.03
C PHE A 210 4.46 -0.47 1.76
N SER A 211 5.04 0.59 1.23
CA SER A 211 6.09 0.49 0.22
C SER A 211 7.45 0.80 0.84
N GLU A 212 8.53 0.24 0.31
CA GLU A 212 9.89 0.47 0.80
C GLU A 212 10.90 0.27 -0.33
N ILE A 213 12.16 0.67 -0.11
CA ILE A 213 13.25 0.33 -1.03
C ILE A 213 13.58 -1.17 -0.92
N ALA A 214 13.57 -1.86 -2.06
CA ALA A 214 13.89 -3.27 -2.15
C ALA A 214 15.38 -3.53 -1.88
N VAL A 215 15.68 -4.22 -0.79
CA VAL A 215 17.06 -4.64 -0.45
C VAL A 215 17.54 -5.81 -1.30
N GLU A 216 16.62 -6.60 -1.84
CA GLU A 216 16.90 -7.73 -2.72
C GLU A 216 17.20 -7.31 -4.18
N TYR A 217 17.01 -6.03 -4.52
CA TYR A 217 17.09 -5.52 -5.89
C TYR A 217 18.00 -4.28 -5.97
N THR A 218 19.22 -4.40 -5.44
CA THR A 218 20.19 -3.29 -5.35
C THR A 218 21.05 -3.09 -6.60
N THR A 219 21.13 -4.09 -7.48
CA THR A 219 21.99 -4.08 -8.67
C THR A 219 21.52 -3.15 -9.79
N LEU A 220 20.26 -2.74 -9.78
CA LEU A 220 19.60 -1.94 -10.83
C LEU A 220 19.21 -0.52 -10.37
N GLY A 221 19.74 -0.06 -9.23
CA GLY A 221 19.40 1.23 -8.63
C GLY A 221 18.31 1.15 -7.54
N LYS A 222 17.73 2.30 -7.17
CA LYS A 222 16.68 2.39 -6.14
C LYS A 222 15.34 1.92 -6.73
N VAL A 223 14.92 0.71 -6.38
CA VAL A 223 13.61 0.13 -6.74
C VAL A 223 12.71 0.10 -5.50
N VAL A 224 11.47 0.51 -5.65
CA VAL A 224 10.44 0.50 -4.59
C VAL A 224 9.52 -0.69 -4.78
N PHE A 225 9.29 -1.48 -3.72
CA PHE A 225 8.29 -2.54 -3.69
C PHE A 225 7.25 -2.30 -2.62
N SER A 226 5.99 -2.60 -2.96
CA SER A 226 4.93 -2.74 -1.98
C SER A 226 5.01 -4.07 -1.25
N ARG A 227 4.81 -4.01 0.05
CA ARG A 227 4.94 -5.12 0.99
C ARG A 227 3.67 -5.31 1.79
N VAL A 228 3.48 -6.55 2.20
CA VAL A 228 2.68 -6.88 3.37
C VAL A 228 3.63 -7.48 4.40
N ALA A 229 3.59 -6.96 5.63
CA ALA A 229 4.22 -7.58 6.78
C ALA A 229 3.17 -8.10 7.75
N ARG A 230 3.53 -9.10 8.56
CA ARG A 230 2.70 -9.60 9.65
C ARG A 230 3.48 -9.58 10.96
N VAL A 231 2.74 -9.44 12.06
CA VAL A 231 3.19 -9.72 13.43
C VAL A 231 2.10 -10.52 14.15
N CYS A 232 2.49 -11.39 15.07
CA CYS A 232 1.57 -12.13 15.93
C CYS A 232 0.99 -11.20 17.01
N LYS A 233 -0.32 -11.30 17.28
CA LYS A 233 -0.94 -10.54 18.37
C LYS A 233 -0.38 -10.91 19.74
N ASN A 234 -0.01 -12.18 19.94
CA ASN A 234 0.55 -12.71 21.17
C ASN A 234 2.09 -12.72 21.21
N ASP A 235 2.77 -11.98 20.33
CA ASP A 235 4.24 -11.84 20.40
C ASP A 235 4.61 -11.17 21.74
N ASN A 236 5.60 -11.70 22.44
CA ASN A 236 6.07 -11.18 23.74
C ASN A 236 7.50 -10.63 23.69
N GLY A 237 8.08 -10.55 22.50
CA GLY A 237 9.49 -10.23 22.33
C GLY A 237 10.37 -11.46 22.53
N GLY A 238 11.66 -11.26 22.29
CA GLY A 238 12.67 -12.30 22.40
C GLY A 238 13.20 -12.48 23.81
N SER A 239 14.21 -13.33 23.93
CA SER A 239 14.94 -13.52 25.18
C SER A 239 15.81 -12.30 25.52
N PRO A 240 16.30 -12.16 26.78
CA PRO A 240 17.27 -11.13 27.15
C PRO A 240 18.55 -11.11 26.29
N ARG A 241 18.88 -12.21 25.60
CA ARG A 241 20.06 -12.30 24.73
C ARG A 241 19.79 -11.84 23.30
N VAL A 242 18.56 -12.00 22.82
CA VAL A 242 18.18 -11.80 21.42
C VAL A 242 16.75 -11.30 21.37
N LEU A 243 16.56 -10.11 20.79
CA LEU A 243 15.26 -9.50 20.50
C LEU A 243 14.37 -9.15 21.72
N GLU A 244 14.92 -8.93 22.92
CA GLU A 244 14.17 -8.70 24.19
C GLU A 244 13.01 -7.67 24.12
N ARG A 245 13.11 -6.65 23.26
CA ARG A 245 12.05 -5.63 23.03
C ARG A 245 11.67 -5.47 21.56
N TYR A 246 11.97 -6.49 20.76
CA TYR A 246 11.76 -6.49 19.32
C TYR A 246 10.80 -7.61 18.94
N TRP A 247 10.10 -7.43 17.81
CA TRP A 247 9.23 -8.48 17.28
C TRP A 247 10.00 -9.78 17.05
N THR A 248 9.43 -10.92 17.45
CA THR A 248 9.95 -12.25 17.08
C THR A 248 9.19 -12.86 15.92
N SER A 249 8.06 -12.26 15.55
CA SER A 249 7.13 -12.72 14.52
C SER A 249 7.07 -11.84 13.27
N PHE A 250 7.91 -10.79 13.20
CA PHE A 250 7.94 -9.89 12.05
C PHE A 250 8.43 -10.61 10.79
N LEU A 251 7.55 -10.70 9.80
CA LEU A 251 7.85 -11.24 8.48
C LEU A 251 7.21 -10.35 7.42
N LYS A 252 7.90 -10.13 6.29
CA LYS A 252 7.39 -9.33 5.17
C LYS A 252 7.55 -10.04 3.83
N ALA A 253 6.64 -9.76 2.91
CA ALA A 253 6.63 -10.31 1.56
C ALA A 253 6.25 -9.23 0.52
N ARG A 254 6.77 -9.35 -0.70
CA ARG A 254 6.37 -8.51 -1.84
C ARG A 254 4.91 -8.75 -2.20
N LEU A 255 4.17 -7.69 -2.46
CA LEU A 255 2.87 -7.77 -3.13
C LEU A 255 3.10 -7.86 -4.65
N ASN A 256 2.54 -8.90 -5.26
CA ASN A 256 2.59 -9.05 -6.72
C ASN A 256 1.28 -8.52 -7.31
N CYS A 257 1.40 -7.44 -8.08
CA CYS A 257 0.34 -6.90 -8.91
C CYS A 257 0.94 -6.69 -10.30
N SER A 258 0.65 -7.60 -11.23
CA SER A 258 1.29 -7.63 -12.54
C SER A 258 0.34 -8.07 -13.63
N VAL A 259 0.57 -7.57 -14.83
CA VAL A 259 -0.08 -8.09 -16.05
C VAL A 259 0.87 -9.11 -16.68
N PRO A 260 0.43 -10.36 -16.93
CA PRO A 260 1.22 -11.34 -17.65
C PRO A 260 1.35 -10.98 -19.13
N GLY A 261 2.48 -11.37 -19.73
CA GLY A 261 2.84 -11.17 -21.15
C GLY A 261 4.17 -11.89 -21.42
N ASP A 262 4.90 -11.51 -22.47
CA ASP A 262 6.25 -12.06 -22.75
C ASP A 262 7.22 -11.84 -21.56
N SER A 263 7.03 -10.72 -20.86
CA SER A 263 7.56 -10.46 -19.54
C SER A 263 6.47 -9.84 -18.68
N PHE A 264 6.54 -10.06 -17.36
CA PHE A 264 5.58 -9.47 -16.43
C PHE A 264 5.75 -7.95 -16.36
N PHE A 265 4.65 -7.22 -16.53
CA PHE A 265 4.59 -5.78 -16.27
C PHE A 265 4.08 -5.52 -14.86
N TYR A 266 4.92 -5.01 -13.97
CA TYR A 266 4.62 -4.84 -12.56
C TYR A 266 4.09 -3.44 -12.20
N PHE A 267 3.11 -3.42 -11.30
CA PHE A 267 2.62 -2.24 -10.60
C PHE A 267 3.07 -2.32 -9.15
N ASP A 268 4.24 -1.76 -8.86
CA ASP A 268 4.91 -2.00 -7.59
C ASP A 268 4.52 -1.06 -6.45
N VAL A 269 3.77 0.02 -6.71
CA VAL A 269 3.47 1.06 -5.71
C VAL A 269 1.98 1.05 -5.35
N LEU A 270 1.65 0.51 -4.18
CA LEU A 270 0.31 0.48 -3.61
C LEU A 270 -0.09 1.89 -3.15
N GLN A 271 -1.27 2.33 -3.57
CA GLN A 271 -1.84 3.66 -3.33
C GLN A 271 -3.00 3.64 -2.33
N SER A 272 -3.79 2.57 -2.31
CA SER A 272 -4.89 2.40 -1.36
C SER A 272 -5.22 0.92 -1.19
N LEU A 273 -5.82 0.58 -0.05
CA LEU A 273 -6.23 -0.79 0.29
C LEU A 273 -7.56 -0.76 1.04
N THR A 274 -8.43 -1.74 0.78
CA THR A 274 -9.65 -1.95 1.57
C THR A 274 -9.34 -2.62 2.91
N ASN A 275 -10.29 -2.57 3.84
CA ASN A 275 -10.34 -3.56 4.93
C ASN A 275 -10.67 -4.96 4.38
N VAL A 276 -10.71 -5.97 5.25
CA VAL A 276 -11.10 -7.33 4.86
C VAL A 276 -12.53 -7.34 4.34
N LEU A 277 -12.71 -7.86 3.13
CA LEU A 277 -14.00 -8.09 2.48
C LEU A 277 -14.24 -9.59 2.33
N GLN A 278 -15.51 -9.99 2.28
CA GLN A 278 -15.90 -11.35 1.90
C GLN A 278 -16.31 -11.35 0.43
N ILE A 279 -15.46 -11.90 -0.45
CA ILE A 279 -15.72 -12.01 -1.88
C ILE A 279 -15.83 -13.49 -2.22
N ASN A 280 -17.01 -13.93 -2.67
CA ASN A 280 -17.28 -15.35 -2.94
C ASN A 280 -16.94 -16.26 -1.74
N HIS A 281 -17.35 -15.85 -0.54
CA HIS A 281 -17.06 -16.52 0.74
C HIS A 281 -15.57 -16.66 1.08
N ARG A 282 -14.71 -15.86 0.45
CA ARG A 282 -13.28 -15.81 0.75
C ARG A 282 -12.90 -14.43 1.30
N PRO A 283 -12.13 -14.39 2.40
CA PRO A 283 -11.58 -13.14 2.91
C PRO A 283 -10.58 -12.57 1.89
N ALA A 284 -10.74 -11.31 1.51
CA ALA A 284 -9.90 -10.67 0.51
C ALA A 284 -9.70 -9.18 0.81
N VAL A 285 -8.63 -8.62 0.25
CA VAL A 285 -8.37 -7.19 0.19
C VAL A 285 -8.21 -6.76 -1.26
N LEU A 286 -8.68 -5.55 -1.57
CA LEU A 286 -8.50 -4.93 -2.87
C LEU A 286 -7.50 -3.79 -2.72
N GLY A 287 -6.46 -3.81 -3.56
CA GLY A 287 -5.42 -2.79 -3.58
C GLY A 287 -5.34 -2.09 -4.93
N VAL A 288 -5.17 -0.77 -4.91
CA VAL A 288 -4.88 0.03 -6.12
C VAL A 288 -3.38 0.24 -6.21
N PHE A 289 -2.77 -0.13 -7.32
CA PHE A 289 -1.33 -0.02 -7.55
C PHE A 289 -1.02 0.89 -8.75
N THR A 290 0.16 1.50 -8.72
CA THR A 290 0.71 2.34 -9.78
C THR A 290 2.14 1.91 -10.12
N THR A 291 2.63 2.37 -11.27
CA THR A 291 4.05 2.22 -11.63
C THR A 291 4.95 3.13 -10.78
N GLN A 292 6.25 2.81 -10.69
CA GLN A 292 7.23 3.55 -9.87
C GLN A 292 7.64 4.91 -10.46
N ALA A 293 7.35 5.16 -11.75
CA ALA A 293 7.70 6.39 -12.47
C ALA A 293 6.46 7.20 -12.85
N ASN A 294 6.70 8.43 -13.32
CA ASN A 294 5.81 9.50 -13.81
C ASN A 294 4.78 9.11 -14.90
N ARG A 295 4.44 7.83 -15.04
CA ARG A 295 3.46 7.29 -15.97
C ARG A 295 2.21 6.92 -15.17
N THR A 296 1.10 7.57 -15.48
CA THR A 296 -0.17 7.50 -14.75
C THR A 296 -0.95 6.21 -15.05
N LYS A 297 -0.29 5.04 -15.13
CA LYS A 297 -1.00 3.76 -15.24
C LYS A 297 -1.38 3.27 -13.84
N LYS A 298 -2.66 2.97 -13.65
CA LYS A 298 -3.19 2.39 -12.41
C LYS A 298 -3.74 1.00 -12.71
N LEU A 299 -3.57 0.08 -11.77
CA LEU A 299 -4.17 -1.25 -11.83
C LEU A 299 -4.78 -1.59 -10.47
N ILE A 300 -5.99 -2.15 -10.49
CA ILE A 300 -6.62 -2.70 -9.29
C ILE A 300 -6.27 -4.18 -9.23
N CYS A 301 -5.65 -4.60 -8.13
CA CYS A 301 -5.35 -6.00 -7.86
C CYS A 301 -6.12 -6.49 -6.64
N MET A 302 -6.75 -7.65 -6.78
CA MET A 302 -7.37 -8.37 -5.67
C MET A 302 -6.38 -9.37 -5.09
N LYS A 303 -6.25 -9.37 -3.77
CA LYS A 303 -5.47 -10.39 -3.06
C LYS A 303 -6.34 -11.06 -2.01
N VAL A 304 -6.51 -12.37 -2.14
CA VAL A 304 -7.19 -13.19 -1.14
C VAL A 304 -6.30 -13.26 0.10
N LEU A 305 -6.83 -12.89 1.26
CA LEU A 305 -6.17 -13.09 2.54
C LEU A 305 -6.17 -14.60 2.80
N LEU A 306 -4.99 -15.17 3.02
CA LEU A 306 -4.79 -16.60 3.25
C LEU A 306 -5.51 -17.08 4.51
#